data_AF-A0A520NUM7-F1
#
_entry.id   AF-A0A520NUM7-F1
#
_cell.length_a   1.000
_cell.length_b   1.000
_cell.length_c   1.000
_cell.angle_alpha   90.00
_cell.angle_beta   90.00
_cell.angle_gamma   90.00
#
_symmetry.space_group_name_H-M   'P 1'
#
loop_
_entity.id
_entity.type
_entity.pdbx_description
1 polymer ?
#
loop_
_entity_poly.entity_id
_entity_poly.type
_entity_poly.pdbx_seq_one_letter_code
_entity_poly.pdbx_strand_id
1 'polypeptide(L)'
;MFNEGDIVRNVSADIVGVVVEVDGETVYLEQENGVEVDFPASALVLEKAFQAKHDHSVREDSESYVNDPIYNAVITNMYPAVLEIGQAAHQAIPPVPGVEPKAWEGLSALQKLNAVSGATDVPVADWIEANRTGAKPTLAQLQLSVLAYRKS
;
A
#
# COMPACT_ATOMS: atom_id res chain seq x y z
N MET A 1 -17.72 2.30 -17.56
CA MET A 1 -17.85 3.48 -18.43
C MET A 1 -17.47 4.68 -17.60
N PHE A 2 -16.54 5.50 -18.08
CA PHE A 2 -16.04 6.68 -17.37
C PHE A 2 -16.90 7.89 -17.71
N ASN A 3 -16.92 8.87 -16.83
CA ASN A 3 -17.58 10.16 -17.04
C ASN A 3 -16.56 11.29 -16.98
N GLU A 4 -16.88 12.42 -17.61
CA GLU A 4 -16.13 13.66 -17.42
C GLU A 4 -16.01 14.00 -15.92
N GLY A 5 -14.81 14.37 -15.50
CA GLY A 5 -14.45 14.59 -14.11
C GLY A 5 -13.95 13.36 -13.34
N ASP A 6 -14.08 12.14 -13.89
CA ASP A 6 -13.50 10.95 -13.26
C ASP A 6 -11.97 11.02 -13.29
N ILE A 7 -11.32 10.68 -12.18
CA ILE A 7 -9.86 10.52 -12.14
C ILE A 7 -9.54 9.06 -12.49
N VAL A 8 -8.77 8.87 -13.55
CA VAL A 8 -8.46 7.54 -14.09
C VAL A 8 -6.96 7.39 -14.35
N ARG A 9 -6.52 6.14 -14.43
CA ARG A 9 -5.13 5.76 -14.66
C ARG A 9 -5.02 4.82 -15.84
N ASN A 10 -4.03 5.05 -16.70
CA ASN A 10 -3.49 4.03 -17.58
C ASN A 10 -2.39 3.27 -16.83
N VAL A 11 -2.64 2.00 -16.52
CA VAL A 11 -1.72 1.17 -15.71
C VAL A 11 -0.41 0.86 -16.45
N SER A 12 -0.47 0.67 -17.76
CA SER A 12 0.70 0.30 -18.56
C SER A 12 1.63 1.49 -18.84
N ALA A 13 1.06 2.69 -18.98
CA ALA A 13 1.80 3.92 -19.24
C ALA A 13 2.15 4.70 -17.97
N ASP A 14 1.64 4.27 -16.81
CA ASP A 14 1.78 4.95 -15.52
C ASP A 14 1.36 6.43 -15.54
N ILE A 15 0.24 6.70 -16.24
CA ILE A 15 -0.32 8.05 -16.42
C ILE A 15 -1.63 8.16 -15.66
N VAL A 16 -1.79 9.23 -14.89
CA VAL A 16 -3.03 9.64 -14.22
C VAL A 16 -3.51 10.96 -14.79
N GLY A 17 -4.83 11.07 -14.98
CA GLY A 17 -5.45 12.32 -15.41
C GLY A 17 -6.95 12.35 -15.11
N VAL A 18 -7.54 13.51 -15.30
CA VAL A 18 -8.99 13.75 -15.19
C VAL A 18 -9.60 13.54 -16.56
N VAL A 19 -10.68 12.76 -16.65
CA VAL A 19 -11.43 12.61 -17.89
C VAL A 19 -12.05 13.97 -18.26
N VAL A 20 -11.68 14.52 -19.41
CA VAL A 20 -12.24 15.78 -19.93
C VAL A 20 -13.25 15.55 -21.05
N GLU A 21 -13.14 14.42 -21.75
CA GLU A 21 -14.05 14.03 -22.83
C GLU A 21 -14.05 12.51 -23.01
N VAL A 22 -15.20 11.95 -23.41
CA VAL A 22 -15.34 10.55 -23.84
C VAL A 22 -15.99 10.51 -25.22
N ASP A 23 -15.21 10.10 -26.23
CA ASP A 23 -15.69 9.90 -27.59
C ASP A 23 -15.66 8.40 -27.94
N GLY A 24 -16.82 7.76 -27.85
CA GLY A 24 -16.98 6.33 -28.13
C GLY A 24 -16.15 5.46 -27.16
N GLU A 25 -15.09 4.85 -27.68
CA GLU A 25 -14.16 4.01 -26.90
C GLU A 25 -12.88 4.76 -26.48
N THR A 26 -12.70 6.00 -26.95
CA THR A 26 -11.54 6.83 -26.62
C THR A 26 -11.89 7.77 -25.48
N VAL A 27 -10.98 7.90 -24.53
CA VAL A 27 -11.11 8.74 -23.35
C VAL A 27 -9.95 9.72 -23.32
N TYR A 28 -10.27 11.01 -23.24
CA TYR A 28 -9.29 12.09 -23.18
C TYR A 28 -9.08 12.49 -21.73
N LEU A 29 -7.81 12.53 -21.33
CA LEU A 29 -7.38 12.82 -19.97
C LEU A 29 -6.57 14.11 -19.96
N GLU A 30 -6.91 15.03 -19.08
CA GLU A 30 -6.06 16.16 -18.73
C GLU A 30 -5.18 15.80 -17.53
N GLN A 31 -3.88 15.93 -17.70
CA GLN A 31 -2.89 15.75 -16.64
C GLN A 31 -2.70 17.05 -15.83
N GLU A 32 -2.13 16.97 -14.63
CA GLU A 32 -1.92 18.13 -13.75
C GLU A 32 -1.06 19.25 -14.39
N ASN A 33 -0.19 18.91 -15.34
CA ASN A 33 0.61 19.86 -16.11
C ASN A 33 -0.16 20.53 -17.27
N GLY A 34 -1.46 20.27 -17.42
CA GLY A 34 -2.32 20.78 -18.48
C GLY A 34 -2.13 20.09 -19.83
N VAL A 35 -1.42 18.95 -19.88
CA VAL A 35 -1.29 18.14 -21.10
C VAL A 35 -2.48 17.21 -21.22
N GLU A 36 -3.13 17.25 -22.39
CA GLU A 36 -4.17 16.30 -22.76
C GLU A 36 -3.57 15.08 -23.46
N VAL A 37 -4.03 13.88 -23.08
CA VAL A 37 -3.62 12.60 -23.65
C VAL A 37 -4.85 11.71 -23.84
N ASP A 38 -4.86 10.89 -24.89
CA ASP A 38 -5.98 10.00 -25.20
C ASP A 38 -5.61 8.52 -25.04
N PHE A 39 -6.57 7.74 -24.52
CA PHE A 39 -6.42 6.29 -24.36
C PHE A 39 -7.71 5.55 -24.68
N PRO A 40 -7.64 4.29 -25.12
CA PRO A 40 -8.81 3.44 -25.18
C PRO A 40 -9.34 3.17 -23.76
N ALA A 41 -10.65 3.21 -23.58
CA ALA A 41 -11.31 3.00 -22.28
C ALA A 41 -10.94 1.66 -21.62
N SER A 42 -10.61 0.64 -22.43
CA SER A 42 -10.16 -0.67 -21.94
C SER A 42 -8.77 -0.66 -21.29
N ALA A 43 -7.95 0.35 -21.56
CA ALA A 43 -6.63 0.53 -20.94
C ALA A 43 -6.68 1.34 -19.64
N LEU A 44 -7.87 1.85 -19.26
CA LEU A 44 -8.05 2.73 -18.13
C LEU A 44 -8.72 2.02 -16.96
N VAL A 45 -8.39 2.47 -15.76
CA VAL A 45 -9.05 2.10 -14.51
C VAL A 45 -9.33 3.36 -13.71
N LEU A 46 -10.39 3.35 -12.89
CA LEU A 46 -10.62 4.44 -11.94
C LEU A 46 -9.42 4.50 -10.97
N GLU A 47 -8.82 5.67 -10.83
CA GLU A 47 -7.65 5.84 -9.98
C GLU A 47 -7.97 5.46 -8.54
N LYS A 48 -9.15 5.87 -8.05
CA LYS A 48 -9.63 5.46 -6.72
C LYS A 48 -9.76 3.94 -6.55
N ALA A 49 -10.16 3.21 -7.59
CA ALA A 49 -10.29 1.75 -7.52
C ALA A 49 -8.92 1.06 -7.61
N PHE A 50 -8.01 1.61 -8.41
CA PHE A 50 -6.62 1.19 -8.46
C PHE A 50 -5.94 1.41 -7.11
N GLN A 51 -6.08 2.60 -6.53
CA GLN A 51 -5.62 2.92 -5.19
C GLN A 51 -6.31 2.04 -4.14
N ALA A 52 -7.62 1.83 -4.13
CA ALA A 52 -8.24 0.93 -3.16
C ALA A 52 -7.69 -0.52 -3.19
N LYS A 53 -7.13 -0.95 -4.33
CA LYS A 53 -6.52 -2.28 -4.50
C LYS A 53 -5.02 -2.30 -4.20
N HIS A 54 -4.32 -1.18 -4.35
CA HIS A 54 -2.85 -1.09 -4.30
C HIS A 54 -2.30 -0.12 -3.24
N ASP A 55 -3.14 0.79 -2.77
CA ASP A 55 -2.89 1.72 -1.67
C ASP A 55 -3.13 0.98 -0.35
N HIS A 56 -2.03 0.69 0.32
CA HIS A 56 -2.02 0.17 1.70
C HIS A 56 -2.13 1.29 2.73
N SER A 57 -2.45 2.53 2.32
CA SER A 57 -2.65 3.65 3.24
C SER A 57 -3.83 3.37 4.17
N VAL A 58 -3.59 3.65 5.45
CA VAL A 58 -4.62 3.58 6.48
C VAL A 58 -5.08 5.00 6.74
N ARG A 59 -6.42 5.18 6.91
CA ARG A 59 -7.05 6.44 7.35
C ARG A 59 -6.21 7.14 8.42
N GLU A 60 -6.11 8.46 8.42
CA GLU A 60 -5.33 9.21 9.42
C GLU A 60 -6.22 9.98 10.44
N ASP A 61 -7.51 9.63 10.55
CA ASP A 61 -8.44 10.29 11.48
C ASP A 61 -8.33 9.79 12.94
N SER A 62 -9.04 10.44 13.88
CA SER A 62 -8.98 10.12 15.31
C SER A 62 -9.60 8.77 15.69
N GLU A 63 -10.36 8.15 14.78
CA GLU A 63 -10.84 6.77 14.89
C GLU A 63 -9.88 5.78 14.20
N SER A 64 -8.78 6.29 13.64
CA SER A 64 -7.80 5.49 12.96
C SER A 64 -6.93 4.69 13.92
N TYR A 65 -6.91 3.40 13.62
CA TYR A 65 -5.97 2.39 14.08
C TYR A 65 -4.48 2.72 13.83
N VAL A 66 -4.13 3.78 13.09
CA VAL A 66 -2.75 4.20 12.75
C VAL A 66 -1.88 4.42 14.00
N ASN A 67 -2.47 4.86 15.11
CA ASN A 67 -1.76 5.06 16.39
C ASN A 67 -2.20 4.08 17.48
N ASP A 68 -2.88 2.98 17.11
CA ASP A 68 -3.38 2.02 18.09
C ASP A 68 -2.20 1.34 18.82
N PRO A 69 -2.24 1.30 20.18
CA PRO A 69 -1.19 0.68 20.98
C PRO A 69 -0.92 -0.79 20.63
N ILE A 70 -1.89 -1.50 20.03
CA ILE A 70 -1.74 -2.89 19.59
C ILE A 70 -0.68 -3.00 18.49
N TYR A 71 -0.74 -2.18 17.44
CA TYR A 71 0.25 -2.24 16.35
C TYR A 71 1.61 -1.73 16.81
N ASN A 72 1.64 -0.69 17.66
CA ASN A 72 2.87 -0.22 18.27
C ASN A 72 3.56 -1.34 19.05
N ALA A 73 2.82 -2.08 19.88
CA ALA A 73 3.35 -3.20 20.64
C ALA A 73 3.91 -4.30 19.73
N VAL A 74 3.24 -4.62 18.61
CA VAL A 74 3.75 -5.59 17.64
C VAL A 74 5.08 -5.12 17.05
N ILE A 75 5.13 -3.89 16.54
CA ILE A 75 6.35 -3.32 15.93
C ILE A 75 7.50 -3.24 16.93
N THR A 76 7.24 -2.82 18.17
CA THR A 76 8.27 -2.76 19.22
C THR A 76 8.84 -4.14 19.56
N ASN A 77 8.04 -5.20 19.47
CA ASN A 77 8.46 -6.57 19.78
C ASN A 77 8.99 -7.33 18.55
N MET A 78 9.03 -6.71 17.38
CA MET A 78 9.60 -7.33 16.18
C MET A 78 11.13 -7.34 16.22
N TYR A 79 11.72 -8.41 15.69
CA TYR A 79 13.14 -8.53 15.43
C TYR A 79 13.55 -7.55 14.34
N PRO A 80 14.72 -6.89 14.48
CA PRO A 80 15.22 -5.96 13.47
C PRO A 80 15.26 -6.55 12.06
N ALA A 81 15.65 -7.82 11.93
CA ALA A 81 15.69 -8.51 10.63
C ALA A 81 14.30 -8.65 9.97
N VAL A 82 13.21 -8.72 10.74
CA VAL A 82 11.84 -8.75 10.18
C VAL A 82 11.42 -7.35 9.74
N LEU A 83 11.78 -6.32 10.51
CA LEU A 83 11.53 -4.93 10.13
C LEU A 83 12.31 -4.54 8.86
N GLU A 84 13.55 -5.00 8.71
CA GLU A 84 14.36 -4.80 7.51
C GLU A 84 13.69 -5.38 6.25
N ILE A 85 12.98 -6.51 6.38
CA ILE A 85 12.22 -7.09 5.26
C ILE A 85 11.13 -6.11 4.80
N GLY A 86 10.33 -5.59 5.74
CA GLY A 86 9.29 -4.61 5.44
C GLY A 86 9.85 -3.30 4.91
N GLN A 87 10.97 -2.82 5.46
CA GLN A 87 11.63 -1.60 5.01
C GLN A 87 12.17 -1.73 3.59
N ALA A 88 12.82 -2.84 3.26
CA ALA A 88 13.33 -3.09 1.92
C ALA A 88 12.19 -3.17 0.90
N ALA A 89 11.06 -3.81 1.26
CA ALA A 89 9.87 -3.86 0.42
C ALA A 89 9.26 -2.46 0.22
N HIS A 90 9.12 -1.67 1.29
CA HIS A 90 8.63 -0.29 1.22
C HIS A 90 9.48 0.59 0.30
N GLN A 91 10.81 0.47 0.38
CA GLN A 91 11.74 1.21 -0.48
C GLN A 91 11.67 0.82 -1.95
N ALA A 92 11.18 -0.39 -2.26
CA ALA A 92 11.04 -0.88 -3.62
C ALA A 92 9.70 -0.47 -4.27
N ILE A 93 8.79 0.16 -3.52
CA ILE A 93 7.49 0.61 -4.05
C ILE A 93 7.74 1.76 -5.05
N PRO A 94 7.25 1.65 -6.30
CA PRO A 94 7.35 2.74 -7.26
C PRO A 94 6.66 4.01 -6.75
N PRO A 95 7.26 5.19 -6.94
CA PRO A 95 6.63 6.44 -6.55
C PRO A 95 5.33 6.64 -7.32
N VAL A 96 4.29 7.08 -6.62
CA VAL A 96 2.99 7.40 -7.21
C VAL A 96 2.95 8.90 -7.53
N PRO A 97 2.67 9.32 -8.78
CA PRO A 97 2.55 10.74 -9.13
C PRO A 97 1.56 11.48 -8.22
N GLY A 98 1.93 12.69 -7.76
CA GLY A 98 1.11 13.51 -6.87
C GLY A 98 1.08 13.06 -5.41
N VAL A 99 1.72 11.94 -5.05
CA VAL A 99 1.83 11.47 -3.66
C VAL A 99 3.26 11.68 -3.16
N GLU A 100 3.40 12.46 -2.09
CA GLU A 100 4.71 12.63 -1.45
C GLU A 100 5.14 11.31 -0.78
N PRO A 101 6.28 10.71 -1.18
CA PRO A 101 6.73 9.46 -0.61
C PRO A 101 7.14 9.65 0.85
N LYS A 102 6.52 8.87 1.75
CA LYS A 102 6.91 8.85 3.17
C LYS A 102 8.13 7.96 3.38
N ALA A 103 9.14 8.49 4.05
CA ALA A 103 10.28 7.71 4.53
C ALA A 103 9.80 6.67 5.57
N TRP A 104 10.51 5.55 5.68
CA TRP A 104 10.20 4.47 6.64
C TRP A 104 9.99 4.98 8.07
N GLU A 105 10.84 5.91 8.53
CA GLU A 105 10.72 6.46 9.89
C GLU A 105 9.51 7.37 10.08
N GLY A 106 8.96 7.92 9.00
CA GLY A 106 7.73 8.69 9.01
C GLY A 106 6.46 7.83 8.94
N LEU A 107 6.58 6.51 8.83
CA LEU A 107 5.44 5.60 8.81
C LEU A 107 4.96 5.30 10.23
N SER A 108 3.64 5.16 10.37
CA SER A 108 3.01 4.65 11.58
C SER A 108 3.30 3.17 11.80
N ALA A 109 3.05 2.65 13.01
CA ALA A 109 3.26 1.24 13.29
C ALA A 109 2.39 0.31 12.43
N LEU A 110 1.15 0.71 12.14
CA LEU A 110 0.28 -0.05 11.25
C LEU A 110 0.78 -0.01 9.80
N GLN A 111 1.27 1.14 9.31
CA GLN A 111 1.87 1.22 7.97
C GLN A 111 3.14 0.36 7.86
N LYS A 112 3.99 0.38 8.89
CA LYS A 112 5.16 -0.50 8.99
C LYS A 112 4.74 -1.98 9.00
N LEU A 113 3.69 -2.32 9.74
CA LEU A 113 3.19 -3.70 9.84
C LEU A 113 2.55 -4.18 8.53
N ASN A 114 1.86 -3.31 7.80
CA ASN A 114 1.33 -3.60 6.47
C ASN A 114 2.47 -3.91 5.49
N ALA A 115 3.54 -3.11 5.51
CA ALA A 115 4.71 -3.35 4.66
C ALA A 115 5.39 -4.69 4.99
N VAL A 116 5.56 -5.01 6.28
CA VAL A 116 6.06 -6.33 6.71
C VAL A 116 5.13 -7.46 6.27
N SER A 117 3.82 -7.28 6.42
CA SER A 117 2.83 -8.29 6.05
C SER A 117 2.85 -8.59 4.56
N GLY A 118 2.89 -7.56 3.72
CA GLY A 118 3.02 -7.72 2.28
C GLY A 118 4.34 -8.36 1.84
N ALA A 119 5.44 -8.06 2.54
CA ALA A 119 6.76 -8.59 2.21
C ALA A 119 7.00 -10.04 2.68
N THR A 120 6.17 -10.53 3.59
CA THR A 120 6.33 -11.85 4.22
C THR A 120 5.18 -12.80 3.91
N ASP A 121 4.15 -12.34 3.19
CA ASP A 121 2.88 -13.03 2.98
C ASP A 121 2.17 -13.46 4.27
N VAL A 122 2.53 -12.85 5.41
CA VAL A 122 1.88 -13.11 6.71
C VAL A 122 0.83 -12.03 6.97
N PRO A 123 -0.45 -12.38 7.14
CA PRO A 123 -1.50 -11.41 7.44
C PRO A 123 -1.24 -10.59 8.71
N VAL A 124 -1.62 -9.31 8.68
CA VAL A 124 -1.55 -8.40 9.85
C VAL A 124 -2.21 -9.00 11.09
N ALA A 125 -3.35 -9.68 10.93
CA ALA A 125 -4.06 -10.32 12.03
C ALA A 125 -3.22 -11.38 12.75
N ASP A 126 -2.38 -12.12 12.01
CA ASP A 126 -1.55 -13.19 12.56
C ASP A 126 -0.40 -12.60 13.39
N TRP A 127 0.16 -11.46 12.95
CA TRP A 127 1.14 -10.71 13.74
C TRP A 127 0.58 -10.20 15.06
N ILE A 128 -0.66 -9.68 15.04
CA ILE A 128 -1.37 -9.22 16.24
C ILE A 128 -1.66 -10.40 17.17
N GLU A 129 -2.19 -11.50 16.63
CA GLU A 129 -2.53 -12.69 17.39
C GLU A 129 -1.29 -13.27 18.07
N ALA A 130 -0.19 -13.41 17.34
CA ALA A 130 1.06 -13.95 17.86
C ALA A 130 1.68 -13.08 18.98
N ASN A 131 1.41 -11.78 19.00
CA ASN A 131 1.88 -10.86 20.04
C ASN A 131 1.07 -10.94 21.35
N ARG A 132 -0.06 -11.67 21.36
CA ARG A 132 -0.86 -11.85 22.59
C ARG A 132 -0.15 -12.75 23.59
N THR A 133 -0.37 -12.50 24.88
CA THR A 133 0.15 -13.36 25.94
C THR A 133 -0.41 -14.78 25.81
N GLY A 134 0.48 -15.77 25.72
CA GLY A 134 0.11 -17.18 25.61
C GLY A 134 -0.28 -17.63 24.20
N ALA A 135 -0.08 -16.79 23.18
CA ALA A 135 -0.34 -17.13 21.78
C ALA A 135 0.44 -18.37 21.30
N LYS A 136 -0.15 -19.10 20.35
CA LYS A 136 0.46 -20.26 19.69
C LYS A 136 0.17 -20.20 18.19
N PRO A 137 1.15 -19.92 17.32
CA PRO A 137 2.56 -19.63 17.66
C PRO A 137 2.72 -18.31 18.43
N THR A 138 3.78 -18.20 19.24
CA THR A 138 4.18 -16.91 19.81
C THR A 138 4.76 -16.00 18.73
N LEU A 139 4.81 -14.70 18.98
CA LEU A 139 5.42 -13.75 18.05
C LEU A 139 6.86 -14.14 17.70
N ALA A 140 7.65 -14.60 18.66
CA ALA A 140 9.01 -15.08 18.39
C ALA A 140 9.03 -16.29 17.44
N GLN A 141 8.10 -17.24 17.61
CA GLN A 141 8.01 -18.41 16.73
C GLN A 141 7.61 -18.03 15.30
N LEU A 142 6.64 -17.13 15.15
CA LEU A 142 6.20 -16.63 13.84
C LEU A 142 7.33 -15.89 13.11
N GLN A 143 8.07 -15.04 13.84
CA GLN A 143 9.20 -14.32 13.24
C GLN A 143 10.31 -15.27 12.78
N LEU A 144 10.61 -16.30 13.56
CA LEU A 144 11.61 -17.30 13.18
C LEU A 144 11.18 -18.11 11.95
N SER A 145 9.89 -18.41 11.77
CA SER A 145 9.43 -19.11 10.56
C SER A 145 9.59 -18.26 9.31
N VAL A 146 9.29 -16.96 9.39
CA VAL A 146 9.52 -16.00 8.29
C VAL A 146 11.01 -15.94 7.92
N LEU A 147 11.89 -15.81 8.92
CA LEU A 147 13.33 -15.73 8.68
C LEU A 147 13.93 -17.04 8.16
N ALA A 148 13.36 -18.18 8.54
CA ALA A 148 13.80 -19.49 8.04
C ALA A 148 13.46 -19.70 6.56
N TYR A 149 12.27 -19.27 6.14
CA TYR A 149 11.81 -19.41 4.74
C TYR A 149 12.65 -18.59 3.75
N ARG A 150 13.32 -17.53 4.20
CA ARG A 150 14.15 -16.68 3.36
C ARG A 150 15.57 -17.19 3.10
N LYS A 151 16.00 -18.24 3.83
CA LYS A 151 17.34 -18.84 3.68
C LYS A 151 17.40 -19.96 2.64
N SER A 152 16.25 -20.41 2.14
CA SER A 152 16.12 -21.41 1.07
C SER A 152 15.96 -20.75 -0.29
#